data_AF-A0A0U5KM22-F1
#
_entry.id   AF-A0A0U5KM22-F1
#
_cell.length_a   1.000
_cell.length_b   1.000
_cell.length_c   1.000
_cell.angle_alpha   90.00
_cell.angle_beta   90.00
_cell.angle_gamma   90.00
#
_symmetry.space_group_name_H-M   'P 1'
#
loop_
_entity.id
_entity.type
_entity.pdbx_description
1 polymer ?
#
loop_
_entity_poly.entity_id
_entity_poly.type
_entity_poly.pdbx_seq_one_letter_code
_entity_poly.pdbx_strand_id
1 'polypeptide(L)'
;MNKKILKNKYKKYETPQNMLFTVIDTKVLTKALNNTEMGLYIFLKAQSGRNNLKGKQLRLKISVGQIITAIGWRLGTKSINNMIQKLVQLKLIEIESKCGKTLEIVFLDDEKSLLNNGYFKVYAHSINAIANSSNGKQKLNYLGFYAYFRSTIFENTEESAVYDKSPLYLSKVCDMSYSNIRNYLQWMRENNILASFYVRAKRTESMYYNKYIYADMHDCQKLVKYIDDGRYGSVITEVLE
;
A
#
# COMPACT_ATOMS: atom_id res chain seq x y z
N MET A 1 -18.07 -22.92 10.20
CA MET A 1 -17.53 -22.06 9.12
C MET A 1 -18.32 -22.23 7.82
N ASN A 2 -18.87 -21.16 7.23
CA ASN A 2 -19.71 -21.23 6.03
C ASN A 2 -18.86 -21.41 4.76
N LYS A 3 -18.62 -22.67 4.36
CA LYS A 3 -17.78 -23.05 3.20
C LYS A 3 -18.27 -22.46 1.86
N LYS A 4 -19.55 -22.11 1.73
CA LYS A 4 -20.11 -21.52 0.50
C LYS A 4 -19.72 -20.05 0.33
N ILE A 5 -19.66 -19.27 1.41
CA ILE A 5 -19.20 -17.86 1.38
C ILE A 5 -17.72 -17.81 1.00
N LEU A 6 -16.90 -18.65 1.64
CA LEU A 6 -15.46 -18.72 1.41
C LEU A 6 -15.10 -18.99 -0.05
N LYS A 7 -15.71 -20.02 -0.64
CA LYS A 7 -15.39 -20.44 -2.01
C LYS A 7 -15.86 -19.48 -3.09
N ASN A 8 -16.78 -18.55 -2.78
CA ASN A 8 -17.45 -17.75 -3.81
C ASN A 8 -17.15 -16.25 -3.75
N LYS A 9 -16.76 -15.67 -2.60
CA LYS A 9 -16.58 -14.21 -2.44
C LYS A 9 -15.64 -13.58 -3.48
N TYR A 10 -14.52 -14.25 -3.75
CA TYR A 10 -13.51 -13.80 -4.72
C TYR A 10 -13.36 -14.72 -5.94
N LYS A 11 -14.27 -15.67 -6.15
CA LYS A 11 -14.16 -16.67 -7.23
C LYS A 11 -14.18 -16.06 -8.63
N LYS A 12 -14.87 -14.93 -8.78
CA LYS A 12 -14.98 -14.18 -10.04
C LYS A 12 -13.89 -13.12 -10.22
N TYR A 13 -13.03 -12.93 -9.22
CA TYR A 13 -11.93 -11.98 -9.33
C TYR A 13 -10.79 -12.65 -10.09
N GLU A 14 -10.68 -12.33 -11.38
CA GLU A 14 -9.54 -12.71 -12.19
C GLU A 14 -8.35 -11.84 -11.78
N THR A 15 -7.32 -12.48 -11.22
CA THR A 15 -6.08 -11.80 -10.87
C THR A 15 -5.46 -11.25 -12.16
N PRO A 16 -5.05 -9.97 -12.23
CA PRO A 16 -4.49 -9.41 -13.45
C PRO A 16 -3.29 -10.23 -13.93
N GLN A 17 -3.33 -10.76 -15.16
CA GLN A 17 -2.28 -11.62 -15.72
C GLN A 17 -0.91 -10.91 -15.80
N ASN A 18 -0.90 -9.59 -16.00
CA ASN A 18 0.32 -8.78 -16.01
C ASN A 18 0.55 -8.15 -14.62
N MET A 19 1.38 -8.82 -13.82
CA MET A 19 1.74 -8.45 -12.45
C MET A 19 2.69 -7.26 -12.39
N LEU A 20 2.13 -6.06 -12.45
CA LEU A 20 2.91 -4.83 -12.46
C LEU A 20 2.91 -4.22 -11.06
N PHE A 21 4.10 -4.08 -10.49
CA PHE A 21 4.31 -3.54 -9.15
C PHE A 21 5.51 -2.59 -9.12
N THR A 22 5.54 -1.76 -8.08
CA THR A 22 6.68 -0.92 -7.74
C THR A 22 7.29 -1.46 -6.45
N VAL A 23 8.61 -1.60 -6.42
CA VAL A 23 9.38 -2.01 -5.23
C VAL A 23 9.66 -0.78 -4.37
N ILE A 24 9.37 -0.86 -3.09
CA ILE A 24 9.60 0.20 -2.11
C ILE A 24 10.57 -0.31 -1.03
N ASP A 25 11.70 0.37 -0.84
CA ASP A 25 12.64 0.09 0.25
C ASP A 25 11.97 0.34 1.61
N THR A 26 12.07 -0.61 2.54
CA THR A 26 11.49 -0.50 3.89
C THR A 26 12.05 0.69 4.68
N LYS A 27 13.27 1.17 4.39
CA LYS A 27 13.87 2.36 5.00
C LYS A 27 13.05 3.62 4.79
N VAL A 28 12.19 3.69 3.77
CA VAL A 28 11.31 4.85 3.58
C VAL A 28 10.38 5.06 4.78
N LEU A 29 10.02 3.97 5.48
CA LEU A 29 9.10 3.97 6.62
C LEU A 29 9.71 4.62 7.87
N THR A 30 11.05 4.65 7.97
CA THR A 30 11.75 5.30 9.08
C THR A 30 12.12 6.75 8.77
N LYS A 31 11.79 7.25 7.57
CA LYS A 31 11.98 8.66 7.22
C LYS A 31 10.82 9.47 7.80
N ALA A 32 11.10 10.72 8.18
CA ALA A 32 10.10 11.65 8.73
C ALA A 32 9.14 12.21 7.67
N LEU A 33 8.48 11.32 6.92
CA LEU A 33 7.44 11.63 5.95
C LEU A 33 6.07 11.56 6.63
N ASN A 34 5.27 12.59 6.46
CA ASN A 34 3.84 12.45 6.73
C ASN A 34 3.18 11.58 5.65
N ASN A 35 1.94 11.16 5.91
CA ASN A 35 1.23 10.26 5.01
C ASN A 35 0.98 10.83 3.60
N THR A 36 0.76 12.14 3.47
CA THR A 36 0.61 12.78 2.15
C THR A 36 1.93 12.76 1.37
N GLU A 37 3.06 13.01 2.05
CA GLU A 37 4.41 12.97 1.47
C GLU A 37 4.81 11.55 1.06
N MET A 38 4.50 10.54 1.90
CA MET A 38 4.63 9.12 1.54
C MET A 38 3.80 8.82 0.28
N GLY A 39 2.55 9.27 0.23
CA GLY A 39 1.70 9.14 -0.94
C GLY A 39 2.28 9.74 -2.21
N LEU A 40 2.90 10.92 -2.12
CA LEU A 40 3.57 11.54 -3.26
C LEU A 40 4.77 10.71 -3.72
N TYR A 41 5.60 10.23 -2.80
CA TYR A 41 6.73 9.37 -3.13
C TYR A 41 6.28 8.12 -3.89
N ILE A 42 5.26 7.43 -3.38
CA ILE A 42 4.67 6.24 -4.02
C ILE A 42 4.11 6.58 -5.40
N PHE A 43 3.38 7.70 -5.52
CA PHE A 43 2.85 8.16 -6.80
C PHE A 43 3.96 8.37 -7.83
N LEU A 44 4.99 9.15 -7.48
CA LEU A 44 6.11 9.44 -8.39
C LEU A 44 6.83 8.15 -8.79
N LYS A 45 7.10 7.28 -7.83
CA LYS A 45 7.83 6.03 -8.08
C LYS A 45 7.06 5.07 -8.97
N ALA A 46 5.73 5.02 -8.82
CA ALA A 46 4.87 4.24 -9.70
C ALA A 46 4.81 4.80 -11.13
N GLN A 47 4.96 6.12 -11.30
CA GLN A 47 4.98 6.77 -12.61
C GLN A 47 6.30 6.59 -13.36
N SER A 48 7.43 6.35 -12.68
CA SER A 48 8.73 6.08 -13.34
C SER A 48 8.82 4.74 -14.09
N GLY A 49 7.78 3.90 -14.05
CA GLY A 49 7.72 2.65 -14.79
C GLY A 49 7.90 1.39 -13.94
N ARG A 50 7.59 0.25 -14.57
CA ARG A 50 7.37 -1.06 -13.95
C ARG A 50 8.58 -1.97 -14.21
N ASN A 51 9.06 -2.66 -13.17
CA ASN A 51 10.13 -3.69 -13.15
C ASN A 51 11.59 -3.23 -13.27
N ASN A 52 12.22 -2.96 -12.12
CA ASN A 52 13.67 -2.83 -11.97
C ASN A 52 14.30 -3.97 -11.16
N LEU A 53 14.07 -5.21 -11.56
CA LEU A 53 14.95 -6.32 -11.17
C LEU A 53 16.25 -6.38 -12.01
N LYS A 54 16.47 -5.41 -12.93
CA LYS A 54 17.61 -5.37 -13.86
C LYS A 54 18.68 -4.31 -13.50
N GLY A 55 18.70 -3.84 -12.26
CA GLY A 55 19.75 -2.98 -11.70
C GLY A 55 20.00 -1.64 -12.39
N LYS A 56 18.97 -1.06 -13.04
CA LYS A 56 19.03 0.31 -13.55
C LYS A 56 18.37 1.25 -12.56
N GLN A 57 19.04 2.37 -12.29
CA GLN A 57 18.51 3.43 -11.44
C GLN A 57 17.20 3.98 -12.01
N LEU A 58 16.17 4.05 -11.17
CA LEU A 58 14.81 4.44 -11.58
C LEU A 58 14.76 5.95 -11.81
N ARG A 59 14.16 6.37 -12.93
CA ARG A 59 14.12 7.77 -13.37
C ARG A 59 12.72 8.18 -13.80
N LEU A 60 12.33 9.41 -13.51
CA LEU A 60 11.07 10.01 -13.94
C LEU A 60 11.32 11.40 -14.51
N LYS A 61 10.88 11.63 -15.75
CA LYS A 61 10.82 12.98 -16.34
C LYS A 61 9.41 13.52 -16.22
N ILE A 62 9.22 14.52 -15.36
CA ILE A 62 7.89 15.07 -15.07
C ILE A 62 7.95 16.53 -14.65
N SER A 63 6.93 17.30 -15.02
CA SER A 63 6.73 18.66 -14.50
C SER A 63 5.80 18.67 -13.29
N VAL A 64 5.94 19.68 -12.43
CA VAL A 64 5.03 19.88 -11.29
C VAL A 64 3.58 20.07 -11.74
N GLY A 65 3.37 20.69 -12.91
CA GLY A 65 2.04 20.81 -13.52
C GLY A 65 1.42 19.45 -13.85
N GLN A 66 2.19 18.54 -14.46
CA GLN A 66 1.74 17.18 -14.74
C GLN A 66 1.41 16.40 -13.44
N ILE A 67 2.23 16.55 -12.39
CA ILE A 67 1.97 15.94 -11.08
C ILE A 67 0.62 16.42 -10.53
N ILE A 68 0.39 17.74 -10.54
CA ILE A 68 -0.85 18.36 -10.05
C ILE A 68 -2.06 17.84 -10.82
N THR A 69 -1.97 17.83 -12.15
CA THR A 69 -3.07 17.35 -13.00
C THR A 69 -3.38 15.89 -12.74
N ALA A 70 -2.37 15.01 -12.68
CA ALA A 70 -2.57 13.57 -12.47
C ALA A 70 -3.16 13.25 -11.07
N ILE A 71 -2.78 14.03 -10.06
CA ILE A 71 -3.33 13.87 -8.70
C ILE A 71 -4.71 14.53 -8.57
N GLY A 72 -5.04 15.51 -9.41
CA GLY A 72 -6.20 16.39 -9.23
C GLY A 72 -5.98 17.36 -8.07
N TRP A 73 -4.76 17.85 -7.90
CA TRP A 73 -4.37 18.75 -6.81
C TRP A 73 -4.82 20.19 -7.10
N ARG A 74 -5.44 20.85 -6.11
CA ARG A 74 -5.99 22.21 -6.29
C ARG A 74 -5.28 23.30 -5.47
N LEU A 75 -4.35 22.94 -4.59
CA LEU A 75 -3.68 23.89 -3.68
C LEU A 75 -2.43 24.56 -4.30
N GLY A 76 -2.36 24.62 -5.63
CA GLY A 76 -1.23 25.17 -6.37
C GLY A 76 0.06 24.33 -6.31
N THR A 77 1.14 24.88 -6.88
CA THR A 77 2.42 24.19 -7.07
C THR A 77 3.33 24.19 -5.85
N LYS A 78 3.20 25.19 -4.96
CA LYS A 78 4.07 25.37 -3.79
C LYS A 78 4.09 24.13 -2.89
N SER A 79 2.92 23.55 -2.61
CA SER A 79 2.81 22.38 -1.73
C SER A 79 3.49 21.14 -2.32
N ILE A 80 3.29 20.88 -3.62
CA ILE A 80 3.95 19.76 -4.31
C ILE A 80 5.47 19.99 -4.34
N ASN A 81 5.92 21.21 -4.65
CA ASN A 81 7.34 21.56 -4.62
C ASN A 81 7.96 21.33 -3.25
N ASN A 82 7.31 21.77 -2.17
CA ASN A 82 7.80 21.56 -0.81
C ASN A 82 7.93 20.07 -0.48
N MET A 83 6.93 19.25 -0.87
CA MET A 83 7.02 17.80 -0.67
C MET A 83 8.16 17.18 -1.49
N ILE A 84 8.36 17.57 -2.76
CA ILE A 84 9.50 17.13 -3.57
C ILE A 84 10.83 17.51 -2.91
N GLN A 85 10.98 18.76 -2.45
CA GLN A 85 12.20 19.22 -1.77
C GLN A 85 12.45 18.43 -0.49
N LYS A 86 11.41 18.07 0.26
CA LYS A 86 11.56 17.22 1.44
C LYS A 86 12.00 15.79 1.08
N LEU A 87 11.50 15.22 -0.02
CA LEU A 87 11.99 13.93 -0.52
C LEU A 87 13.47 13.98 -0.90
N VAL A 88 13.94 15.09 -1.48
CA VAL A 88 15.37 15.35 -1.76
C VAL A 88 16.17 15.43 -0.46
N GLN A 89 15.72 16.24 0.51
CA GLN A 89 16.38 16.39 1.83
C GLN A 89 16.52 15.06 2.58
N LEU A 90 15.52 14.18 2.47
CA LEU A 90 15.52 12.86 3.10
C LEU A 90 16.35 11.81 2.33
N LYS A 91 16.96 12.21 1.21
CA LYS A 91 17.76 11.37 0.30
C LYS A 91 16.95 10.19 -0.25
N LEU A 92 15.69 10.43 -0.59
CA LEU A 92 14.82 9.45 -1.25
C LEU A 92 14.84 9.61 -2.77
N ILE A 93 15.03 10.83 -3.22
CA ILE A 93 15.17 11.19 -4.63
C ILE A 93 16.29 12.23 -4.81
N GLU A 94 16.75 12.37 -6.04
CA GLU A 94 17.60 13.45 -6.50
C GLU A 94 16.96 14.11 -7.72
N ILE A 95 17.19 15.42 -7.90
CA ILE A 95 16.83 16.15 -9.12
C ILE A 95 18.11 16.31 -9.93
N GLU A 96 18.35 15.42 -10.88
CA GLU A 96 19.59 15.39 -11.66
C GLU A 96 19.63 16.55 -12.68
N SER A 97 18.48 16.86 -13.29
CA SER A 97 18.40 17.96 -14.25
C SER A 97 17.05 18.69 -14.18
N LYS A 98 17.07 19.95 -14.60
CA LYS A 98 15.88 20.78 -14.75
C LYS A 98 15.92 21.48 -16.11
N CYS A 99 15.06 21.06 -17.02
CA CYS A 99 14.88 21.67 -18.33
C CYS A 99 13.54 22.41 -18.36
N GLY A 100 13.58 23.74 -18.25
CA GLY A 100 12.38 24.57 -18.11
C GLY A 100 11.54 24.18 -16.89
N LYS A 101 10.33 23.68 -17.13
CA LYS A 101 9.38 23.24 -16.08
C LYS A 101 9.47 21.74 -15.76
N THR A 102 10.27 21.00 -16.52
CA THR A 102 10.42 19.54 -16.38
C THR A 102 11.59 19.22 -15.45
N LEU A 103 11.34 18.31 -14.51
CA LEU A 103 12.33 17.76 -13.59
C LEU A 103 12.70 16.36 -14.05
N GLU A 104 14.00 16.04 -14.03
CA GLU A 104 14.48 14.66 -14.08
C GLU A 104 14.75 14.17 -12.66
N ILE A 105 13.83 13.36 -12.15
CA ILE A 105 13.88 12.79 -10.82
C ILE A 105 14.55 11.42 -10.90
N VAL A 106 15.55 11.20 -10.05
CA VAL A 106 16.24 9.93 -9.88
C VAL A 106 15.86 9.37 -8.50
N PHE A 107 15.42 8.12 -8.43
CA PHE A 107 15.13 7.47 -7.14
C PHE A 107 16.39 6.83 -6.58
N LEU A 108 16.70 7.15 -5.33
CA LEU A 108 17.91 6.72 -4.65
C LEU A 108 17.70 5.39 -3.92
N ASP A 109 17.12 4.41 -4.62
CA ASP A 109 17.02 3.05 -4.11
C ASP A 109 18.43 2.45 -4.02
N ASP A 110 18.78 1.92 -2.86
CA ASP A 110 20.05 1.24 -2.64
C ASP A 110 19.84 -0.27 -2.81
N GLU A 111 20.40 -0.88 -3.86
CA GLU A 111 20.28 -2.33 -4.10
C GLU A 111 20.76 -3.16 -2.92
N LYS A 112 21.86 -2.76 -2.26
CA LYS A 112 22.34 -3.45 -1.05
C LYS A 112 21.35 -3.29 0.08
N SER A 113 20.69 -2.13 0.18
CA SER A 113 19.63 -1.90 1.14
C SER A 113 18.41 -2.77 0.89
N LEU A 114 17.96 -2.90 -0.37
CA LEU A 114 16.83 -3.74 -0.73
C LEU A 114 17.08 -5.22 -0.39
N LEU A 115 18.31 -5.70 -0.59
CA LEU A 115 18.71 -7.06 -0.23
C LEU A 115 18.80 -7.27 1.29
N ASN A 116 19.35 -6.29 2.03
CA ASN A 116 19.65 -6.45 3.46
C ASN A 116 18.50 -6.06 4.39
N ASN A 117 17.74 -5.00 4.06
CA ASN A 117 16.68 -4.44 4.90
C ASN A 117 15.28 -4.82 4.42
N GLY A 118 15.20 -5.49 3.28
CA GLY A 118 13.95 -5.91 2.66
C GLY A 118 13.23 -4.78 1.92
N TYR A 119 12.17 -5.17 1.24
CA TYR A 119 11.31 -4.28 0.48
C TYR A 119 9.87 -4.76 0.53
N PHE A 120 8.94 -3.88 0.18
CA PHE A 120 7.55 -4.26 -0.03
C PHE A 120 7.09 -3.83 -1.43
N LYS A 121 6.11 -4.55 -1.97
CA LYS A 121 5.52 -4.25 -3.28
C LYS A 121 4.24 -3.44 -3.09
N VAL A 122 4.10 -2.41 -3.93
CA VAL A 122 2.83 -1.72 -4.16
C VAL A 122 2.35 -2.04 -5.57
N TYR A 123 1.13 -2.55 -5.68
CA TYR A 123 0.64 -3.07 -6.96
C TYR A 123 -0.03 -1.99 -7.80
N ALA A 124 0.23 -2.02 -9.10
CA ALA A 124 -0.28 -1.01 -10.01
C ALA A 124 -1.81 -1.04 -10.12
N HIS A 125 -2.44 -2.21 -9.98
CA HIS A 125 -3.90 -2.30 -9.99
C HIS A 125 -4.52 -1.55 -8.79
N SER A 126 -4.00 -1.74 -7.58
CA SER A 126 -4.41 -1.02 -6.37
C SER A 126 -4.14 0.48 -6.47
N ILE A 127 -2.96 0.87 -6.98
CA ILE A 127 -2.62 2.28 -7.22
C ILE A 127 -3.61 2.91 -8.20
N ASN A 128 -3.96 2.22 -9.28
CA ASN A 128 -4.93 2.69 -10.26
C ASN A 128 -6.34 2.80 -9.66
N ALA A 129 -6.77 1.82 -8.87
CA ALA A 129 -8.05 1.88 -8.17
C ALA A 129 -8.11 3.10 -7.24
N ILE A 130 -7.07 3.35 -6.45
CA ILE A 130 -6.95 4.55 -5.61
C ILE A 130 -7.01 5.82 -6.46
N ALA A 131 -6.24 5.86 -7.56
CA ALA A 131 -6.13 7.03 -8.42
C ALA A 131 -7.44 7.39 -9.13
N ASN A 132 -8.28 6.39 -9.42
CA ASN A 132 -9.58 6.56 -10.08
C ASN A 132 -10.70 6.89 -9.08
N SER A 133 -10.62 6.39 -7.84
CA SER A 133 -11.66 6.59 -6.82
C SER A 133 -11.45 7.81 -5.92
N SER A 134 -10.36 8.57 -6.09
CA SER A 134 -10.04 9.71 -5.21
C SER A 134 -9.28 10.81 -5.94
N ASN A 135 -9.15 11.99 -5.31
CA ASN A 135 -8.41 13.12 -5.89
C ASN A 135 -7.65 13.95 -4.83
N GLY A 136 -6.77 14.83 -5.32
CA GLY A 136 -6.05 15.81 -4.52
C GLY A 136 -5.27 15.20 -3.36
N LYS A 137 -5.38 15.83 -2.19
CA LYS A 137 -4.72 15.37 -0.96
C LYS A 137 -5.20 14.00 -0.51
N GLN A 138 -6.47 13.68 -0.74
CA GLN A 138 -7.03 12.41 -0.34
C GLN A 138 -6.42 11.24 -1.12
N LYS A 139 -6.19 11.42 -2.43
CA LYS A 139 -5.48 10.43 -3.28
C LYS A 139 -4.11 10.11 -2.72
N LEU A 140 -3.33 11.14 -2.39
CA LEU A 140 -2.00 10.94 -1.78
C LEU A 140 -2.10 10.26 -0.43
N ASN A 141 -3.05 10.66 0.41
CA ASN A 141 -3.24 10.01 1.71
C ASN A 141 -3.60 8.52 1.58
N TYR A 142 -4.44 8.15 0.63
CA TYR A 142 -4.76 6.75 0.37
C TYR A 142 -3.54 5.97 -0.15
N LEU A 143 -2.74 6.55 -1.04
CA LEU A 143 -1.49 5.94 -1.50
C LEU A 143 -0.48 5.76 -0.37
N GLY A 144 -0.35 6.74 0.53
CA GLY A 144 0.51 6.65 1.71
C GLY A 144 0.06 5.54 2.65
N PHE A 145 -1.24 5.50 2.98
CA PHE A 145 -1.80 4.44 3.82
C PHE A 145 -1.63 3.06 3.17
N TYR A 146 -1.83 2.97 1.86
CA TYR A 146 -1.65 1.74 1.11
C TYR A 146 -0.21 1.21 1.21
N ALA A 147 0.80 2.08 1.13
CA ALA A 147 2.19 1.70 1.33
C ALA A 147 2.46 1.19 2.75
N TYR A 148 1.95 1.87 3.78
CA TYR A 148 2.05 1.37 5.16
C TYR A 148 1.33 0.05 5.37
N PHE A 149 0.17 -0.15 4.74
CA PHE A 149 -0.52 -1.44 4.77
C PHE A 149 0.33 -2.53 4.12
N ARG A 150 0.84 -2.29 2.91
CA ARG A 150 1.70 -3.24 2.18
C ARG A 150 3.00 -3.55 2.91
N SER A 151 3.56 -2.61 3.66
CA SER A 151 4.77 -2.89 4.45
C SER A 151 4.53 -3.84 5.63
N THR A 152 3.27 -4.06 6.02
CA THR A 152 2.92 -5.08 7.03
C THR A 152 2.82 -6.50 6.46
N ILE A 153 2.88 -6.64 5.13
CA ILE A 153 2.75 -7.89 4.39
C ILE A 153 4.13 -8.27 3.84
N PHE A 154 4.77 -9.27 4.45
CA PHE A 154 6.08 -9.76 4.02
C PHE A 154 5.94 -10.72 2.82
N GLU A 155 6.62 -10.40 1.73
CA GLU A 155 6.59 -11.18 0.48
C GLU A 155 7.30 -12.54 0.59
N ASN A 156 8.25 -12.67 1.52
CA ASN A 156 9.16 -13.83 1.62
C ASN A 156 8.62 -14.98 2.49
N THR A 157 7.41 -14.84 3.05
CA THR A 157 6.81 -15.86 3.91
C THR A 157 5.39 -16.13 3.45
N GLU A 158 5.05 -17.38 3.17
CA GLU A 158 3.68 -17.78 2.78
C GLU A 158 2.63 -17.35 3.83
N GLU A 159 3.04 -17.23 5.08
CA GLU A 159 2.21 -16.82 6.22
C GLU A 159 1.89 -15.32 6.27
N SER A 160 2.62 -14.47 5.53
CA SER A 160 2.52 -13.01 5.69
C SER A 160 1.78 -12.28 4.56
N ALA A 161 1.07 -12.99 3.68
CA ALA A 161 0.23 -12.37 2.65
C ALA A 161 -1.04 -11.67 3.19
N VAL A 162 -1.32 -11.84 4.48
CA VAL A 162 -2.55 -11.43 5.14
C VAL A 162 -2.24 -10.54 6.35
N TYR A 163 -3.03 -9.49 6.50
CA TYR A 163 -3.05 -8.63 7.68
C TYR A 163 -4.18 -9.08 8.61
N ASP A 164 -3.81 -9.69 9.73
CA ASP A 164 -4.76 -10.18 10.74
C ASP A 164 -4.58 -9.48 12.11
N LYS A 165 -3.66 -8.51 12.19
CA LYS A 165 -3.34 -7.74 13.40
C LYS A 165 -4.45 -6.73 13.72
N SER A 166 -4.50 -6.30 14.99
CA SER A 166 -5.38 -5.21 15.41
C SER A 166 -5.09 -3.93 14.62
N PRO A 167 -6.09 -3.11 14.21
CA PRO A 167 -5.83 -1.82 13.56
C PRO A 167 -4.99 -0.86 14.41
N LEU A 168 -4.85 -1.12 15.72
CA LEU A 168 -3.93 -0.39 16.60
C LEU A 168 -2.47 -0.54 16.14
N TYR A 169 -2.10 -1.66 15.50
CA TYR A 169 -0.77 -1.84 14.94
C TYR A 169 -0.51 -0.82 13.82
N LEU A 170 -1.40 -0.72 12.85
CA LEU A 170 -1.31 0.30 11.78
C LEU A 170 -1.39 1.73 12.33
N SER A 171 -2.17 1.97 13.38
CA SER A 171 -2.22 3.28 14.05
C SER A 171 -0.84 3.72 14.55
N LYS A 172 -0.05 2.79 15.11
CA LYS A 172 1.32 3.06 15.55
C LYS A 172 2.29 3.22 14.37
N VAL A 173 2.17 2.37 13.35
CA VAL A 173 3.06 2.40 12.17
C VAL A 173 2.85 3.65 11.31
N CYS A 174 1.61 4.10 11.14
CA CYS A 174 1.26 5.25 10.33
C CYS A 174 1.30 6.59 11.09
N ASP A 175 1.51 6.56 12.41
CA ASP A 175 1.30 7.69 13.32
C ASP A 175 -0.05 8.40 13.10
N MET A 176 -1.13 7.61 13.20
CA MET A 176 -2.50 8.09 13.02
C MET A 176 -3.43 7.56 14.10
N SER A 177 -4.51 8.30 14.37
CA SER A 177 -5.55 7.82 15.27
C SER A 177 -6.17 6.50 14.78
N TYR A 178 -6.58 5.67 15.74
CA TYR A 178 -7.27 4.41 15.47
C TYR A 178 -8.54 4.60 14.62
N SER A 179 -9.30 5.68 14.86
CA SER A 179 -10.49 6.03 14.07
C SER A 179 -10.15 6.29 12.60
N ASN A 180 -9.07 7.02 12.32
CA ASN A 180 -8.63 7.28 10.96
C ASN A 180 -8.22 5.99 10.26
N ILE A 181 -7.47 5.10 10.93
CA ILE A 181 -7.10 3.79 10.37
C ILE A 181 -8.34 2.97 10.00
N ARG A 182 -9.38 2.96 10.86
CA ARG A 182 -10.64 2.27 10.54
C ARG A 182 -11.31 2.84 9.30
N ASN A 183 -11.34 4.17 9.17
CA ASN A 183 -11.91 4.84 8.00
C ASN A 183 -11.12 4.50 6.73
N TYR A 184 -9.78 4.49 6.80
CA TYR A 184 -8.92 4.07 5.68
C TYR A 184 -9.17 2.62 5.28
N LEU A 185 -9.17 1.68 6.23
CA LEU A 185 -9.43 0.27 5.95
C LEU A 185 -10.82 0.06 5.35
N GLN A 186 -11.84 0.76 5.87
CA GLN A 186 -13.18 0.71 5.32
C GLN A 186 -13.23 1.19 3.88
N TRP A 187 -12.72 2.39 3.61
CA TRP A 187 -12.71 2.96 2.26
C TRP A 187 -11.96 2.07 1.27
N MET A 188 -10.81 1.51 1.68
CA MET A 188 -10.01 0.62 0.84
C MET A 188 -10.75 -0.68 0.47
N ARG A 189 -11.56 -1.24 1.39
CA ARG A 189 -12.43 -2.40 1.09
C ARG A 189 -13.53 -2.03 0.11
N GLU A 190 -14.24 -0.93 0.38
CA GLU A 190 -15.36 -0.45 -0.44
C GLU A 190 -14.95 -0.15 -1.89
N ASN A 191 -13.67 0.19 -2.10
CA ASN A 191 -13.08 0.48 -3.41
C ASN A 191 -12.31 -0.70 -4.02
N ASN A 192 -12.49 -1.93 -3.50
CA ASN A 192 -11.86 -3.16 -4.00
C ASN A 192 -10.31 -3.11 -4.05
N ILE A 193 -9.69 -2.33 -3.16
CA ILE A 193 -8.22 -2.26 -3.01
C ILE A 193 -7.75 -3.33 -2.01
N LEU A 194 -8.55 -3.60 -0.98
CA LEU A 194 -8.30 -4.66 -0.02
C LEU A 194 -9.39 -5.74 -0.09
N ALA A 195 -8.95 -6.99 -0.18
CA ALA A 195 -9.80 -8.14 0.12
C ALA A 195 -9.98 -8.27 1.63
N SER A 196 -11.13 -8.76 2.07
CA SER A 196 -11.38 -8.96 3.50
C SER A 196 -12.43 -10.03 3.80
N PHE A 197 -12.31 -10.61 4.98
CA PHE A 197 -13.39 -11.36 5.63
C PHE A 197 -13.66 -10.77 7.00
N TYR A 198 -14.94 -10.62 7.34
CA TYR A 198 -15.35 -10.38 8.71
C TYR A 198 -15.54 -11.74 9.38
N VAL A 199 -14.80 -11.95 10.46
CA VAL A 199 -14.70 -13.25 11.12
C VAL A 199 -14.95 -13.15 12.61
N ARG A 200 -15.46 -14.23 13.18
CA ARG A 200 -15.42 -14.48 14.62
C ARG A 200 -14.17 -15.28 14.93
N ALA A 201 -13.33 -14.73 15.81
CA ALA A 201 -12.10 -15.32 16.27
C ALA A 201 -12.21 -15.66 17.75
N LYS A 202 -11.59 -16.77 18.14
CA LYS A 202 -11.50 -17.21 19.53
C LYS A 202 -10.23 -16.67 20.19
N ARG A 203 -10.39 -15.98 21.32
CA ARG A 203 -9.27 -15.48 22.16
C ARG A 203 -8.90 -16.47 23.26
N THR A 204 -9.91 -17.06 23.90
CA THR A 204 -9.79 -18.14 24.91
C THR A 204 -10.97 -19.10 24.75
N GLU A 205 -11.04 -20.18 25.55
CA GLU A 205 -12.13 -21.17 25.46
C GLU A 205 -13.54 -20.57 25.47
N SER A 206 -13.75 -19.52 26.25
CA SER A 206 -15.03 -18.85 26.47
C SER A 206 -15.13 -17.45 25.86
N MET A 207 -14.06 -16.90 25.29
CA MET A 207 -14.05 -15.52 24.80
C MET A 207 -13.86 -15.46 23.28
N TYR A 208 -14.86 -14.87 22.62
CA TYR A 208 -14.87 -14.62 21.18
C TYR A 208 -14.87 -13.12 20.90
N TYR A 209 -14.31 -12.75 19.77
CA TYR A 209 -14.36 -11.38 19.28
C TYR A 209 -14.46 -11.38 17.76
N ASN A 210 -15.05 -10.34 17.22
CA ASN A 210 -15.16 -10.19 15.77
C ASN A 210 -14.06 -9.28 15.26
N LYS A 211 -13.43 -9.66 14.15
CA LYS A 211 -12.41 -8.84 13.50
C LYS A 211 -12.51 -8.95 11.99
N TYR A 212 -11.97 -7.95 11.30
CA TYR A 212 -11.67 -8.08 9.89
C TYR A 212 -10.26 -8.63 9.72
N ILE A 213 -10.10 -9.53 8.77
CA ILE A 213 -8.82 -9.99 8.25
C ILE A 213 -8.72 -9.46 6.83
N TYR A 214 -7.59 -8.87 6.47
CA TYR A 214 -7.41 -8.18 5.20
C TYR A 214 -6.27 -8.79 4.40
N ALA A 215 -6.34 -8.67 3.09
CA ALA A 215 -5.20 -8.80 2.20
C ALA A 215 -5.29 -7.70 1.15
N ASP A 216 -4.21 -7.47 0.42
CA ASP A 216 -4.34 -6.75 -0.84
C ASP A 216 -5.29 -7.51 -1.77
N MET A 217 -6.06 -6.80 -2.61
CA MET A 217 -6.97 -7.46 -3.54
C MET A 217 -6.24 -8.41 -4.50
N HIS A 218 -4.97 -8.12 -4.85
CA HIS A 218 -4.10 -9.06 -5.55
C HIS A 218 -3.95 -10.41 -4.85
N ASP A 219 -3.86 -10.38 -3.52
CA ASP A 219 -3.63 -11.53 -2.67
C ASP A 219 -4.95 -12.15 -2.17
N CYS A 220 -6.10 -11.83 -2.78
CA CYS A 220 -7.42 -12.26 -2.29
C CYS A 220 -7.58 -13.78 -2.21
N GLN A 221 -6.96 -14.55 -3.12
CA GLN A 221 -7.00 -16.01 -3.08
C GLN A 221 -6.14 -16.58 -1.94
N LYS A 222 -5.03 -15.92 -1.61
CA LYS A 222 -4.23 -16.27 -0.42
C LYS A 222 -5.01 -16.01 0.85
N LEU A 223 -5.81 -14.93 0.89
CA LEU A 223 -6.75 -14.69 1.98
C LEU A 223 -7.81 -15.79 2.08
N VAL A 224 -8.41 -16.24 0.96
CA VAL A 224 -9.37 -17.35 0.99
C VAL A 224 -8.72 -18.61 1.57
N LYS A 225 -7.52 -18.96 1.11
CA LYS A 225 -6.75 -20.10 1.64
C LYS A 225 -6.44 -19.93 3.13
N TYR A 226 -6.02 -18.74 3.55
CA TYR A 226 -5.74 -18.42 4.96
C TYR A 226 -6.95 -18.67 5.86
N ILE A 227 -8.16 -18.29 5.42
CA ILE A 227 -9.37 -18.55 6.19
C ILE A 227 -9.78 -20.04 6.15
N ASP A 228 -9.54 -20.75 5.05
CA ASP A 228 -9.90 -22.17 4.90
C ASP A 228 -8.98 -23.10 5.69
N ASP A 229 -7.67 -22.83 5.71
CA ASP A 229 -6.66 -23.68 6.35
C ASP A 229 -6.75 -23.66 7.89
N GLY A 230 -7.34 -22.62 8.49
CA GLY A 230 -7.59 -22.51 9.93
C GLY A 230 -6.32 -22.46 10.80
N ARG A 231 -5.15 -22.24 10.20
CA ARG A 231 -3.86 -22.19 10.90
C ARG A 231 -3.57 -20.74 11.34
N TYR A 232 -3.38 -20.58 12.66
CA TYR A 232 -2.65 -19.50 13.37
C TYR A 232 -3.40 -18.44 14.21
N GLY A 233 -2.80 -18.18 15.38
CA GLY A 233 -2.93 -17.03 16.29
C GLY A 233 -4.23 -16.93 17.12
N SER A 234 -5.36 -17.04 16.44
CA SER A 234 -6.69 -17.00 17.02
C SER A 234 -7.57 -17.89 16.15
N VAL A 235 -8.13 -18.96 16.72
CA VAL A 235 -8.90 -19.94 15.95
C VAL A 235 -10.11 -19.22 15.35
N ILE A 236 -10.10 -19.06 14.03
CA ILE A 236 -11.24 -18.53 13.29
C ILE A 236 -12.35 -19.57 13.38
N THR A 237 -13.43 -19.25 14.07
CA THR A 237 -14.53 -20.20 14.28
C THR A 237 -15.62 -20.03 13.22
N GLU A 238 -15.79 -18.81 12.73
CA GLU A 238 -16.88 -18.46 11.83
C GLU A 238 -16.51 -17.30 10.90
N VAL A 239 -17.00 -17.37 9.67
CA VAL A 239 -17.01 -16.24 8.72
C VAL A 239 -18.40 -15.65 8.81
N LEU A 240 -18.46 -14.39 9.23
CA LEU A 240 -19.70 -13.65 9.46
C LEU A 240 -20.18 -12.98 8.18
N GLU A 241 -19.25 -12.50 7.33
CA GLU A 241 -19.48 -11.99 5.96
C GLU A 241 -18.17 -11.60 5.23
#